data_AF-A0A920RCD2-F1
#
_entry.id   AF-A0A920RCD2-F1
#
_cell.length_a   1.000
_cell.length_b   1.000
_cell.length_c   1.000
_cell.angle_alpha   90.00
_cell.angle_beta   90.00
_cell.angle_gamma   90.00
#
_symmetry.space_group_name_H-M   'P 1'
#
loop_
_entity.id
_entity.type
_entity.pdbx_description
1 polymer ?
#
loop_
_entity_poly.entity_id
_entity_poly.type
_entity_poly.pdbx_seq_one_letter_code
_entity_poly.pdbx_strand_id
1 'polypeptide(L)' 'MDLHHLIRSLPDYPKPGIIFRDITTLLREGEGFKERLLTNWLRLFPENA' A
#
# COMPACT_ATOMS: atom_id res chain seq x y z
N MET A 1 4.81 -14.85 1.46
CA MET A 1 5.53 -13.89 0.60
C MET A 1 6.01 -12.77 1.49
N ASP A 2 7.31 -12.52 1.56
CA ASP A 2 7.83 -11.34 2.25
C ASP A 2 7.44 -10.11 1.44
N LEU A 3 6.73 -9.14 2.01
CA LEU A 3 6.28 -7.94 1.29
C LEU A 3 7.25 -6.77 1.48
N HIS A 4 8.25 -6.90 2.36
CA HIS A 4 9.14 -5.80 2.72
C HIS A 4 10.00 -5.35 1.55
N HIS A 5 10.34 -6.26 0.62
CA HIS A 5 11.11 -5.92 -0.58
C HIS A 5 10.32 -5.06 -1.59
N LEU A 6 9.00 -5.00 -1.48
CA LEU A 6 8.13 -4.18 -2.33
C LEU A 6 7.88 -2.78 -1.75
N ILE A 7 8.44 -2.47 -0.57
CA ILE A 7 8.28 -1.17 0.09
C ILE A 7 9.61 -0.43 0.04
N ARG A 8 9.61 0.74 -0.61
CA ARG A 8 10.80 1.58 -0.71
C ARG A 8 10.82 2.64 0.40
N SER A 9 12.01 3.06 0.80
CA SER A 9 12.19 4.12 1.80
C SER A 9 12.81 5.34 1.15
N LEU A 10 12.13 6.48 1.24
CA LEU A 10 12.58 7.76 0.72
C LEU A 10 12.81 8.72 1.89
N PRO A 11 14.06 8.99 2.27
CA PRO A 11 14.34 9.97 3.32
C PRO A 11 14.02 11.40 2.85
N ASP A 12 13.67 12.26 3.81
CA ASP A 12 13.41 13.68 3.65
C ASP A 12 12.30 14.05 2.66
N TYR A 13 11.32 13.16 2.48
CA TYR A 13 10.15 13.38 1.62
C TYR A 13 8.83 13.34 2.38
N PRO A 14 7.86 14.25 2.11
CA PRO A 14 7.97 15.43 1.23
C PRO A 14 8.70 16.60 1.89
N LYS A 15 9.15 16.44 3.14
CA LYS A 15 9.88 17.45 3.93
C LYS A 15 11.02 16.78 4.71
N PRO A 16 12.08 17.54 5.08
CA PRO A 16 13.17 17.03 5.89
C PRO A 16 12.72 16.39 7.21
N GLY A 17 13.38 15.32 7.62
CA GLY A 17 13.11 14.56 8.84
C GLY A 17 12.05 13.46 8.68
N ILE A 18 11.43 13.30 7.51
CA ILE A 18 10.42 12.26 7.24
C ILE A 18 11.04 11.15 6.41
N ILE A 19 10.85 9.89 6.81
CA ILE A 19 11.10 8.74 5.93
C ILE A 19 9.77 8.29 5.32
N PHE A 20 9.55 8.62 4.06
CA PHE A 20 8.37 8.20 3.33
C PHE A 20 8.51 6.73 2.89
N ARG A 21 7.48 5.92 3.19
CA ARG A 21 7.39 4.53 2.74
C ARG A 21 6.55 4.47 1.48
N ASP A 22 7.22 4.30 0.35
CA ASP A 22 6.56 4.19 -0.94
C ASP A 22 6.09 2.74 -1.18
N ILE A 23 4.78 2.57 -1.18
CA ILE A 23 4.09 1.29 -1.42
C ILE A 23 3.59 1.15 -2.86
N THR A 24 3.94 2.06 -3.77
CA THR A 24 3.44 2.03 -5.15
C THR A 24 3.83 0.74 -5.87
N THR A 25 5.03 0.19 -5.59
CA THR A 25 5.45 -1.11 -6.11
C THR A 25 4.56 -2.24 -5.58
N LEU A 26 4.29 -2.27 -4.27
CA LEU A 26 3.37 -3.25 -3.66
C LEU A 26 1.96 -3.17 -4.30
N LEU A 27 1.45 -1.96 -4.54
CA LEU A 27 0.15 -1.74 -5.16
C LEU A 27 0.10 -2.13 -6.65
N ARG A 28 1.23 -2.07 -7.35
CA ARG A 28 1.33 -2.35 -8.80
C ARG A 28 1.61 -3.82 -9.09
N GLU A 29 2.50 -4.46 -8.34
CA GLU A 29 2.92 -5.86 -8.56
C GLU A 29 2.04 -6.86 -7.81
N GLY A 30 1.35 -6.42 -6.75
CA GLY A 30 0.35 -7.22 -6.07
C GLY A 30 -0.99 -7.18 -6.80
N GLU A 31 -1.13 -7.88 -7.93
CA GLU A 31 -2.45 -8.14 -8.54
C GLU A 31 -3.45 -8.66 -7.48
N GLY A 32 -2.99 -9.58 -6.63
CA GLY A 32 -3.77 -10.10 -5.50
C GLY A 32 -3.94 -9.12 -4.33
N PHE A 33 -3.16 -8.03 -4.23
CA PHE A 33 -3.32 -7.04 -3.16
C PHE A 33 -4.43 -6.04 -3.49
N LYS A 34 -4.50 -5.59 -4.74
CA LYS A 34 -5.56 -4.68 -5.20
C LYS A 34 -6.94 -5.34 -5.10
N GLU A 35 -7.05 -6.59 -5.57
CA GLU A 35 -8.29 -7.35 -5.50
C GLU A 35 -8.70 -7.64 -4.04
N ARG A 36 -7.76 -8.13 -3.22
CA ARG A 36 -8.07 -8.54 -1.83
C ARG A 36 -8.37 -7.36 -0.91
N LEU A 37 -7.74 -6.20 -1.11
CA LEU A 37 -8.12 -4.99 -0.40
C LEU A 37 -9.51 -4.53 -0.83
N LEU A 38 -9.81 -4.37 -2.11
CA LEU A 38 -11.12 -3.87 -2.56
C LEU A 38 -12.25 -4.81 -2.14
N THR A 39 -12.11 -6.11 -2.34
CA THR A 39 -13.13 -7.10 -1.97
C THR A 39 -13.32 -7.18 -0.46
N ASN A 40 -12.25 -7.14 0.33
CA ASN A 40 -12.37 -7.21 1.79
C ASN A 40 -12.81 -5.88 2.41
N TRP A 41 -12.42 -4.76 1.82
CA TRP A 41 -12.74 -3.42 2.31
C TRP A 41 -14.23 -3.10 2.15
N LEU A 42 -14.81 -3.37 0.99
CA LEU A 42 -16.27 -3.23 0.79
C LEU A 42 -17.08 -4.15 1.72
N ARG A 43 -16.50 -5.31 2.11
CA ARG A 43 -17.14 -6.24 3.03
C ARG A 43 -17.09 -5.78 4.49
N LEU A 44 -16.03 -5.06 4.87
CA LEU A 44 -15.83 -4.54 6.22
C LEU A 44 -16.50 -3.18 6.44
N PHE A 45 -16.75 -2.44 5.36
CA PHE A 45 -17.39 -1.12 5.36
C PHE A 45 -18.50 -1.04 4.31
N PRO A 46 -19.58 -1.83 4.47
CA PRO A 46 -20.67 -1.93 3.50
C PRO A 46 -21.43 -0.61 3.29
N GLU A 47 -21.30 0.36 4.20
CA GLU A 47 -21.89 1.69 4.09
C GLU A 47 -21.30 2.56 2.96
N ASN A 48 -20.16 2.15 2.38
CA ASN A 48 -19.50 2.83 1.26
C ASN A 48 -19.80 2.19 -0.11
N ALA A 49 -20.72 1.22 -0.16
CA ALA A 49 -21.18 0.55 -1.38
C ALA A 49 -22.33 1.28 -2.07
#